data_AF-A0A0M8NYF1-F1
#
_entry.id   AF-A0A0M8NYF1-F1
#
_cell.length_a   1.000
_cell.length_b   1.000
_cell.length_c   1.000
_cell.angle_alpha   90.00
_cell.angle_beta   90.00
_cell.angle_gamma   90.00
#
_symmetry.space_group_name_H-M   'P 1'
#
loop_
_entity.id
_entity.type
_entity.pdbx_description
1 polymer ?
#
loop_
_entity_poly.entity_id
_entity_poly.type
_entity_poly.pdbx_seq_one_letter_code
_entity_poly.pdbx_strand_id
1 'polypeptide(L)'
;MSVPAAHKRNHYPGHTRLQYIQEVLEMKNMIDAGLSTWTGPSNKNDMSSLLFTPYVQSFAIQYAKSNPEDVDLLSESQKQTIISSLAGYCVQEKWDVLMGLLPGMVRETILEVFLETLIYKQIFERFFMTPFWYLDGKMSPSDEGDETFGTRLQHLYDRFYETNPLMAAFWRSETNRLANATTRNLASSTLLGTHHRNRRESRLDQFVDDTLSSEPIKWLLREPSGKEEEDERYELLQCVYKIAAQKGAEMGTVRGHLDYQTLATLPKTYTTGDGWRMLQHEYNPRNHGNILDGRRILIVVYPGIIRRYILARHDHLTEFSLPAYVVVQKGPEENEDQKGPEGNEDKL
;
A
#
# COMPACT_ATOMS: atom_id res chain seq x y z
N MET A 1 -28.03 -18.43 -52.59
CA MET A 1 -27.40 -18.41 -51.24
C MET A 1 -26.16 -17.55 -51.30
N SER A 2 -26.20 -16.35 -50.72
CA SER A 2 -25.05 -15.67 -50.09
C SER A 2 -25.48 -14.27 -49.65
N VAL A 3 -25.86 -14.16 -48.37
CA VAL A 3 -26.09 -12.90 -47.66
C VAL A 3 -24.71 -12.27 -47.39
N PRO A 4 -24.46 -10.99 -47.71
CA PRO A 4 -23.19 -10.35 -47.36
C PRO A 4 -23.09 -10.09 -45.86
N ALA A 5 -21.90 -10.37 -45.35
CA ALA A 5 -21.47 -10.33 -43.95
C ALA A 5 -21.97 -9.12 -43.16
N ALA A 6 -22.67 -9.40 -42.05
CA ALA A 6 -22.93 -8.43 -41.00
C ALA A 6 -21.60 -7.89 -40.46
N HIS A 7 -21.39 -6.58 -40.60
CA HIS A 7 -20.33 -5.87 -39.89
C HIS A 7 -20.46 -6.17 -38.39
N LYS A 8 -19.42 -6.76 -37.80
CA LYS A 8 -19.25 -6.82 -36.35
C LYS A 8 -19.21 -5.38 -35.84
N ARG A 9 -20.34 -4.90 -35.31
CA ARG A 9 -20.37 -3.68 -34.51
C ARG A 9 -19.49 -3.92 -33.30
N ASN A 10 -18.39 -3.18 -33.21
CA ASN A 10 -17.62 -3.07 -31.98
C ASN A 10 -18.59 -2.67 -30.86
N HIS A 11 -18.88 -3.61 -29.97
CA HIS A 11 -19.64 -3.37 -28.75
C HIS A 11 -18.73 -2.57 -27.82
N TYR A 12 -18.85 -1.25 -27.85
CA TYR A 12 -18.48 -0.43 -26.70
C TYR A 12 -19.43 -0.77 -25.55
N PRO A 13 -18.96 -0.83 -24.30
CA PRO A 13 -19.80 -1.27 -23.18
C PRO A 13 -20.92 -0.26 -22.96
N GLY A 14 -22.17 -0.71 -22.92
CA GLY A 14 -23.30 -0.20 -22.10
C GLY A 14 -23.60 1.30 -21.93
N HIS A 15 -23.08 2.23 -22.73
CA HIS A 15 -23.40 3.66 -22.56
C HIS A 15 -24.67 4.02 -23.35
N THR A 16 -25.64 4.63 -22.68
CA THR A 16 -26.73 5.36 -23.34
C THR A 16 -26.16 6.53 -24.14
N ARG A 17 -26.89 6.98 -25.19
CA ARG A 17 -26.48 8.14 -25.99
C ARG A 17 -26.20 9.38 -25.13
N LEU A 18 -26.93 9.55 -24.03
CA LEU A 18 -26.72 10.65 -23.08
C LEU A 18 -25.39 10.51 -22.34
N GLN A 19 -25.04 9.30 -21.88
CA GLN A 19 -23.75 9.02 -21.23
C GLN A 19 -22.57 9.23 -22.20
N TYR A 20 -22.72 8.84 -23.47
CA TYR A 20 -21.68 9.07 -24.48
C TYR A 20 -21.46 10.55 -24.81
N ILE A 21 -22.54 11.32 -25.01
CA ILE A 21 -22.45 12.77 -25.22
C ILE A 21 -21.79 13.44 -24.00
N GLN A 22 -22.11 12.96 -22.80
CA GLN A 22 -21.56 13.46 -21.56
C GLN A 22 -20.05 13.22 -21.47
N GLU A 23 -19.59 12.00 -21.75
CA GLU A 23 -18.17 11.64 -21.78
C GLU A 23 -17.38 12.47 -22.81
N VAL A 24 -17.97 12.71 -23.99
CA VAL A 24 -17.36 13.56 -25.05
C VAL A 24 -17.22 15.01 -24.61
N LEU A 25 -18.22 15.57 -23.91
CA LEU A 25 -18.13 16.92 -23.35
C LEU A 25 -17.10 17.01 -22.21
N GLU A 26 -16.99 15.95 -21.40
CA GLU A 26 -15.97 15.85 -20.35
C GLU A 26 -14.56 15.78 -20.95
N MET A 27 -14.36 14.95 -21.97
CA MET A 27 -13.11 14.91 -22.73
C MET A 27 -12.79 16.27 -23.35
N LYS A 28 -13.78 16.97 -23.93
CA LYS A 28 -13.57 18.30 -24.49
C LYS A 28 -13.15 19.31 -23.43
N ASN A 29 -13.85 19.39 -22.29
CA ASN A 29 -13.48 20.31 -21.21
C ASN A 29 -12.11 19.98 -20.63
N MET A 30 -11.75 18.69 -20.57
CA MET A 30 -10.41 18.26 -20.23
C MET A 30 -9.38 18.75 -21.26
N ILE A 31 -9.61 18.53 -22.56
CA ILE A 31 -8.74 18.99 -23.64
C ILE A 31 -8.57 20.51 -23.63
N ASP A 32 -9.66 21.27 -23.48
CA ASP A 32 -9.68 22.73 -23.44
C ASP A 32 -8.92 23.28 -22.21
N ALA A 33 -8.80 22.48 -21.14
CA ALA A 33 -7.96 22.77 -19.97
C ALA A 33 -6.50 22.25 -20.11
N GLY A 34 -6.09 21.74 -21.27
CA GLY A 34 -4.74 21.21 -21.53
C GLY A 34 -4.53 19.75 -21.10
N LEU A 35 -5.60 18.98 -20.90
CA LEU A 35 -5.60 17.67 -20.25
C LEU A 35 -5.76 16.47 -21.21
N SER A 36 -5.34 16.61 -22.48
CA SER A 36 -5.64 15.67 -23.57
C SER A 36 -4.83 14.36 -23.61
N THR A 37 -3.75 14.22 -22.84
CA THR A 37 -2.85 13.05 -22.81
C THR A 37 -3.02 12.11 -21.60
N TRP A 38 -4.14 12.17 -20.87
CA TRP A 38 -4.23 11.65 -19.49
C TRP A 38 -5.20 10.47 -19.32
N THR A 39 -4.91 9.54 -18.40
CA THR A 39 -5.78 8.40 -18.10
C THR A 39 -7.05 8.82 -17.35
N GLY A 40 -8.21 8.40 -17.87
CA GLY A 40 -9.53 8.77 -17.36
C GLY A 40 -10.05 7.88 -16.20
N PRO A 41 -11.19 8.26 -15.59
CA PRO A 41 -11.86 7.50 -14.53
C PRO A 41 -12.50 6.23 -15.12
N SER A 42 -11.68 5.19 -15.31
CA SER A 42 -12.04 3.79 -15.67
C SER A 42 -10.79 2.91 -15.80
N ASN A 43 -9.59 3.48 -15.65
CA ASN A 43 -8.33 2.75 -15.79
C ASN A 43 -7.98 1.99 -14.50
N LYS A 44 -8.79 0.97 -14.16
CA LYS A 44 -8.55 0.06 -13.02
C LYS A 44 -7.17 -0.63 -13.07
N ASN A 45 -6.54 -0.64 -14.24
CA ASN A 45 -5.23 -1.24 -14.47
C ASN A 45 -4.05 -0.37 -13.98
N ASP A 46 -4.25 0.92 -13.68
CA ASP A 46 -3.13 1.81 -13.31
C ASP A 46 -2.64 1.56 -11.86
N MET A 47 -3.50 0.97 -11.02
CA MET A 47 -3.32 0.85 -9.56
C MET A 47 -3.21 -0.58 -9.05
N SER A 48 -3.31 -1.59 -9.93
CA SER A 48 -3.59 -2.97 -9.52
C SER A 48 -2.39 -3.76 -8.96
N SER A 49 -1.18 -3.18 -8.92
CA SER A 49 -0.02 -3.89 -8.34
C SER A 49 0.91 -2.99 -7.54
N LEU A 50 1.11 -3.35 -6.27
CA LEU A 50 2.28 -2.95 -5.49
C LEU A 50 3.42 -3.90 -5.84
N LEU A 51 4.19 -3.63 -6.89
CA LEU A 51 5.22 -4.54 -7.38
C LEU A 51 6.31 -4.91 -6.36
N PHE A 52 6.43 -4.14 -5.28
CA PHE A 52 7.34 -4.43 -4.16
C PHE A 52 6.76 -5.45 -3.17
N THR A 53 5.46 -5.77 -3.21
CA THR A 53 4.80 -6.68 -2.27
C THR A 53 5.45 -8.07 -2.21
N PRO A 54 5.71 -8.77 -3.34
CA PRO A 54 6.39 -10.06 -3.29
C PRO A 54 7.78 -10.00 -2.65
N TYR A 55 8.48 -8.87 -2.79
CA TYR A 55 9.81 -8.66 -2.21
C TYR A 55 9.74 -8.38 -0.70
N VAL A 56 8.73 -7.63 -0.23
CA VAL A 56 8.50 -7.42 1.20
C VAL A 56 8.15 -8.75 1.89
N GLN A 57 7.23 -9.52 1.29
CA GLN A 57 6.86 -10.85 1.79
C GLN A 57 8.06 -11.79 1.81
N SER A 58 8.83 -11.86 0.71
CA SER A 58 10.06 -12.65 0.65
C SER A 58 11.08 -12.23 1.70
N PHE A 59 11.24 -10.93 1.94
CA PHE A 59 12.14 -10.41 2.97
C PHE A 59 11.69 -10.86 4.37
N ALA A 60 10.40 -10.74 4.68
CA ALA A 60 9.85 -11.15 5.97
C ALA A 60 10.04 -12.66 6.18
N ILE A 61 9.64 -13.50 5.23
CA ILE A 61 9.79 -14.96 5.28
C ILE A 61 11.25 -15.38 5.48
N GLN A 62 12.18 -14.74 4.75
CA GLN A 62 13.58 -15.16 4.78
C GLN A 62 14.31 -14.69 6.04
N TYR A 63 14.00 -13.50 6.55
CA TYR A 63 14.82 -12.84 7.58
C TYR A 63 14.12 -12.61 8.91
N ALA A 64 12.83 -12.90 9.05
CA ALA A 64 12.19 -12.95 10.36
C ALA A 64 12.69 -14.13 11.19
N LYS A 65 12.63 -13.98 12.51
CA LYS A 65 12.68 -15.11 13.45
C LYS A 65 11.44 -15.99 13.24
N SER A 66 11.67 -17.30 13.11
CA SER A 66 10.63 -18.25 12.71
C SER A 66 10.38 -19.35 13.73
N ASN A 67 11.18 -19.47 14.79
CA ASN A 67 10.92 -20.44 15.85
C ASN A 67 9.90 -19.86 16.83
N PRO A 68 8.87 -20.61 17.26
CA PRO A 68 7.93 -20.14 18.28
C PRO A 68 8.62 -19.67 19.57
N GLU A 69 9.73 -20.31 19.95
CA GLU A 69 10.56 -19.96 21.11
C GLU A 69 11.19 -18.57 21.00
N ASP A 70 11.37 -18.03 19.79
CA ASP A 70 11.91 -16.68 19.57
C ASP A 70 10.99 -15.59 20.16
N VAL A 71 9.68 -15.89 20.27
CA VAL A 71 8.71 -15.01 20.93
C VAL A 71 9.00 -14.92 22.43
N ASP A 72 9.40 -16.02 23.06
CA ASP A 72 9.69 -16.10 24.49
C ASP A 72 10.99 -15.38 24.86
N LEU A 73 11.89 -15.19 23.88
CA LEU A 73 13.11 -14.39 24.04
C LEU A 73 12.83 -12.88 24.06
N LEU A 74 11.64 -12.43 23.63
CA LEU A 74 11.26 -11.03 23.70
C LEU A 74 10.80 -10.69 25.12
N SER A 75 11.42 -9.67 25.71
CA SER A 75 10.94 -9.06 26.95
C SER A 75 9.57 -8.42 26.77
N GLU A 76 8.81 -8.27 27.85
CA GLU A 76 7.50 -7.61 27.84
C GLU A 76 7.57 -6.17 27.30
N SER A 77 8.65 -5.44 27.60
CA SER A 77 8.87 -4.10 27.03
C SER A 77 9.08 -4.13 25.52
N GLN A 78 9.78 -5.14 24.99
CA GLN A 78 9.97 -5.29 23.54
C GLN A 78 8.66 -5.62 22.83
N LYS A 79 7.90 -6.59 23.37
CA LYS A 79 6.55 -6.94 22.88
C LYS A 79 5.64 -5.72 22.83
N GLN A 80 5.59 -4.94 23.90
CA GLN A 80 4.79 -3.70 23.96
C GLN A 80 5.26 -2.67 22.93
N THR A 81 6.58 -2.51 22.77
CA THR A 81 7.17 -1.55 21.84
C THR A 81 6.90 -1.91 20.38
N ILE A 82 6.91 -3.21 20.04
CA ILE A 82 6.53 -3.69 18.70
C ILE A 82 5.07 -3.34 18.41
N ILE A 83 4.15 -3.65 19.32
CA ILE A 83 2.72 -3.34 19.16
C ILE A 83 2.49 -1.82 19.03
N SER A 84 3.15 -1.01 19.86
CA SER A 84 3.00 0.45 19.81
C SER A 84 3.60 1.07 18.56
N SER A 85 4.69 0.50 18.02
CA SER A 85 5.29 0.94 16.75
C SER A 85 4.37 0.71 15.56
N LEU A 86 3.40 -0.20 15.72
CA LEU A 86 2.33 -0.51 14.77
C LEU A 86 1.04 0.26 15.04
N ALA A 87 1.06 1.37 15.79
CA ALA A 87 -0.13 2.21 15.98
C ALA A 87 -0.76 2.62 14.64
N GLY A 88 -2.08 2.46 14.54
CA GLY A 88 -2.86 2.67 13.30
C GLY A 88 -2.88 1.46 12.35
N TYR A 89 -1.99 0.49 12.53
CA TYR A 89 -1.89 -0.74 11.74
C TYR A 89 -2.25 -1.99 12.55
N CYS A 90 -1.94 -2.04 13.85
CA CYS A 90 -2.28 -3.12 14.77
C CYS A 90 -3.16 -2.60 15.91
N VAL A 91 -4.11 -3.41 16.38
CA VAL A 91 -4.87 -3.12 17.60
C VAL A 91 -3.92 -3.02 18.79
N GLN A 92 -4.11 -2.00 19.62
CA GLN A 92 -3.20 -1.68 20.73
C GLN A 92 -3.56 -2.47 21.99
N GLU A 93 -3.57 -3.80 21.87
CA GLU A 93 -3.87 -4.72 22.95
C GLU A 93 -2.60 -5.26 23.60
N LYS A 94 -2.73 -5.81 24.81
CA LYS A 94 -1.64 -6.54 25.44
C LYS A 94 -1.28 -7.77 24.60
N TRP A 95 -0.01 -8.15 24.61
CA TRP A 95 0.52 -9.25 23.82
C TRP A 95 -0.33 -10.53 23.94
N ASP A 96 -0.56 -11.03 25.16
CA ASP A 96 -1.30 -12.28 25.39
C ASP A 96 -2.75 -12.22 24.91
N VAL A 97 -3.38 -11.04 25.02
CA VAL A 97 -4.75 -10.83 24.53
C VAL A 97 -4.76 -10.91 23.02
N LEU A 98 -3.84 -10.18 22.35
CA LEU A 98 -3.71 -10.22 20.90
C LEU A 98 -3.44 -11.66 20.41
N MET A 99 -2.49 -12.37 21.02
CA MET A 99 -2.17 -13.75 20.65
C MET A 99 -3.38 -14.68 20.80
N GLY A 100 -4.19 -14.50 21.84
CA GLY A 100 -5.43 -15.26 22.06
C GLY A 100 -6.51 -15.01 20.99
N LEU A 101 -6.50 -13.86 20.33
CA LEU A 101 -7.43 -13.49 19.26
C LEU A 101 -6.97 -13.96 17.87
N LEU A 102 -5.67 -14.17 17.66
CA LEU A 102 -5.11 -14.54 16.37
C LEU A 102 -5.40 -16.00 16.00
N PRO A 103 -5.66 -16.30 14.71
CA PRO A 103 -5.69 -17.66 14.18
C PRO A 103 -4.39 -18.42 14.44
N GLY A 104 -4.43 -19.75 14.48
CA GLY A 104 -3.28 -20.60 14.81
C GLY A 104 -2.04 -20.31 13.96
N MET A 105 -2.18 -20.37 12.63
CA MET A 105 -1.07 -20.12 11.71
C MET A 105 -0.50 -18.70 11.86
N VAL A 106 -1.36 -17.68 12.02
CA VAL A 106 -0.90 -16.29 12.26
C VAL A 106 -0.15 -16.16 13.58
N ARG A 107 -0.57 -16.89 14.62
CA ARG A 107 0.10 -16.88 15.92
C ARG A 107 1.49 -17.51 15.83
N GLU A 108 1.63 -18.60 15.08
CA GLU A 108 2.91 -19.27 14.85
C GLU A 108 3.89 -18.41 14.05
N THR A 109 3.40 -17.62 13.09
CA THR A 109 4.22 -16.76 12.22
C THR A 109 4.16 -15.27 12.59
N ILE A 110 3.78 -14.94 13.82
CA ILE A 110 3.45 -13.55 14.19
C ILE A 110 4.62 -12.57 14.05
N LEU A 111 5.85 -13.03 14.29
CA LEU A 111 7.04 -12.20 14.17
C LEU A 111 7.28 -11.79 12.70
N GLU A 112 6.98 -12.70 11.76
CA GLU A 112 7.02 -12.42 10.32
C GLU A 112 5.97 -11.37 9.95
N VAL A 113 4.72 -11.56 10.39
CA VAL A 113 3.60 -10.63 10.11
C VAL A 113 3.89 -9.24 10.67
N PHE A 114 4.49 -9.13 11.86
CA PHE A 114 4.90 -7.84 12.42
C PHE A 114 6.04 -7.20 11.65
N LEU A 115 7.04 -7.97 11.22
CA LEU A 115 8.14 -7.47 10.41
C LEU A 115 7.63 -6.94 9.07
N GLU A 116 6.80 -7.72 8.39
CA GLU A 116 6.13 -7.35 7.14
C GLU A 116 5.34 -6.04 7.30
N THR A 117 4.50 -5.96 8.33
CA THR A 117 3.66 -4.80 8.61
C THR A 117 4.50 -3.55 8.92
N LEU A 118 5.59 -3.67 9.68
CA LEU A 118 6.48 -2.55 10.00
C LEU A 118 7.15 -1.99 8.74
N ILE A 119 7.60 -2.86 7.83
CA ILE A 119 8.21 -2.45 6.56
C ILE A 119 7.18 -1.73 5.69
N TYR A 120 5.96 -2.29 5.55
CA TYR A 120 4.89 -1.62 4.81
C TYR A 120 4.51 -0.27 5.43
N LYS A 121 4.41 -0.18 6.76
CA LYS A 121 4.11 1.08 7.45
C LYS A 121 5.13 2.15 7.07
N GLN A 122 6.43 1.85 7.15
CA GLN A 122 7.49 2.79 6.76
C GLN A 122 7.39 3.20 5.28
N ILE A 123 7.17 2.23 4.38
CA ILE A 123 7.02 2.50 2.94
C ILE A 123 5.84 3.41 2.66
N PHE A 124 4.67 3.11 3.22
CA PHE A 124 3.45 3.88 2.96
C PHE A 124 3.55 5.28 3.54
N GLU A 125 3.99 5.42 4.79
CA GLU A 125 4.15 6.72 5.43
C GLU A 125 5.19 7.60 4.72
N ARG A 126 6.27 7.01 4.19
CA ARG A 126 7.37 7.76 3.57
C ARG A 126 7.15 8.07 2.09
N PHE A 127 6.48 7.20 1.33
CA PHE A 127 6.41 7.32 -0.14
C PHE A 127 5.01 7.55 -0.68
N PHE A 128 3.98 7.09 0.01
CA PHE A 128 2.60 7.13 -0.50
C PHE A 128 1.82 8.26 0.16
N MET A 129 1.87 8.36 1.49
CA MET A 129 1.13 9.37 2.25
C MET A 129 1.78 10.77 2.19
N THR A 130 3.02 10.87 1.72
CA THR A 130 3.79 12.12 1.60
C THR A 130 4.22 12.37 0.16
N PRO A 131 3.30 12.64 -0.79
CA PRO A 131 3.57 12.72 -2.23
C PRO A 131 4.70 13.69 -2.63
N PHE A 132 5.04 14.67 -1.79
CA PHE A 132 6.05 15.70 -2.08
C PHE A 132 7.42 15.42 -1.46
N TRP A 133 7.65 14.24 -0.85
CA TRP A 133 8.82 13.94 -0.02
C TRP A 133 10.20 14.14 -0.67
N TYR A 134 10.27 14.12 -2.00
CA TYR A 134 11.50 14.26 -2.78
C TYR A 134 11.68 15.65 -3.41
N LEU A 135 10.71 16.55 -3.26
CA LEU A 135 10.82 17.94 -3.74
C LEU A 135 11.70 18.73 -2.77
N ASP A 136 12.64 19.50 -3.32
CA ASP A 136 13.75 20.09 -2.55
C ASP A 136 13.74 21.62 -2.49
N GLY A 137 12.82 22.30 -3.16
CA GLY A 137 12.65 23.75 -3.03
C GLY A 137 13.86 24.58 -3.46
N LYS A 138 14.79 24.01 -4.23
CA LYS A 138 16.00 24.71 -4.69
C LYS A 138 15.64 25.97 -5.48
N MET A 139 16.30 27.08 -5.13
CA MET A 139 16.16 28.36 -5.84
C MET A 139 17.10 28.47 -7.04
N SER A 140 18.15 27.64 -7.09
CA SER A 140 19.14 27.60 -8.17
C SER A 140 19.83 26.23 -8.25
N PRO A 141 20.58 25.91 -9.33
CA PRO A 141 21.31 24.64 -9.42
C PRO A 141 22.36 24.41 -8.32
N SER A 142 22.92 25.48 -7.74
CA SER A 142 23.92 25.41 -6.67
C SER A 142 23.33 25.48 -5.26
N ASP A 143 22.01 25.61 -5.15
CA ASP A 143 21.31 25.59 -3.86
C ASP A 143 21.22 24.15 -3.35
N GLU A 144 21.47 23.92 -2.06
CA GLU A 144 21.31 22.61 -1.44
C GLU A 144 19.83 22.21 -1.31
N GLY A 145 18.94 23.21 -1.30
CA GLY A 145 17.52 23.03 -1.12
C GLY A 145 17.10 23.05 0.35
N ASP A 146 15.83 22.76 0.58
CA ASP A 146 15.18 22.80 1.88
C ASP A 146 14.48 21.46 2.14
N GLU A 147 15.04 20.68 3.08
CA GLU A 147 14.51 19.37 3.47
C GLU A 147 13.06 19.42 3.99
N THR A 148 12.61 20.58 4.47
CA THR A 148 11.23 20.75 4.95
C THR A 148 10.26 21.17 3.84
N PHE A 149 10.75 21.41 2.62
CA PHE A 149 9.93 21.88 1.50
C PHE A 149 8.77 20.93 1.17
N GLY A 150 9.03 19.62 1.13
CA GLY A 150 8.01 18.60 0.92
C GLY A 150 6.87 18.68 1.94
N THR A 151 7.20 18.85 3.23
CA THR A 151 6.21 19.00 4.31
C THR A 151 5.41 20.29 4.18
N ARG A 152 6.04 21.40 3.79
CA ARG A 152 5.33 22.67 3.54
C ARG A 152 4.38 22.56 2.35
N LEU A 153 4.77 21.86 1.28
CA LEU A 153 3.89 21.58 0.16
C LEU A 153 2.73 20.67 0.55
N GLN A 154 2.96 19.69 1.43
CA GLN A 154 1.88 18.87 1.97
C GLN A 154 0.87 19.73 2.75
N HIS A 155 1.35 20.59 3.64
CA HIS A 155 0.46 21.50 4.37
C HIS A 155 -0.33 22.43 3.43
N LEU A 156 0.31 22.96 2.38
CA LEU A 156 -0.38 23.77 1.38
C LEU A 156 -1.45 22.97 0.63
N TYR A 157 -1.13 21.73 0.23
CA TYR A 157 -2.08 20.82 -0.39
C TYR A 157 -3.29 20.58 0.50
N ASP A 158 -3.10 20.32 1.79
CA ASP A 158 -4.20 20.05 2.72
C ASP A 158 -5.16 21.25 2.79
N ARG A 159 -4.64 22.48 2.85
CA ARG A 159 -5.46 23.71 2.80
C ARG A 159 -6.16 23.91 1.46
N PHE A 160 -5.48 23.59 0.35
CA PHE A 160 -6.13 23.59 -0.97
C PHE A 160 -7.24 22.55 -1.03
N TYR A 161 -7.03 21.38 -0.43
CA TYR A 161 -8.01 20.30 -0.42
C TYR A 161 -9.27 20.68 0.38
N GLU A 162 -9.10 21.33 1.53
CA GLU A 162 -10.21 21.92 2.30
C GLU A 162 -10.98 22.99 1.50
N THR A 163 -10.28 23.76 0.65
CA THR A 163 -10.88 24.86 -0.12
C THR A 163 -11.58 24.37 -1.39
N ASN A 164 -10.91 23.54 -2.18
CA ASN A 164 -11.39 22.97 -3.43
C ASN A 164 -10.71 21.63 -3.69
N PRO A 165 -11.33 20.51 -3.25
CA PRO A 165 -10.68 19.21 -3.30
C PRO A 165 -10.37 18.73 -4.73
N LEU A 166 -11.15 19.16 -5.73
CA LEU A 166 -10.93 18.80 -7.13
C LEU A 166 -9.66 19.46 -7.69
N MET A 167 -9.55 20.77 -7.50
CA MET A 167 -8.40 21.54 -7.97
C MET A 167 -7.13 21.20 -7.18
N ALA A 168 -7.26 20.90 -5.89
CA ALA A 168 -6.14 20.45 -5.07
C ALA A 168 -5.60 19.10 -5.55
N ALA A 169 -6.48 18.11 -5.75
CA ALA A 169 -6.09 16.81 -6.28
C ALA A 169 -5.42 16.95 -7.66
N PHE A 170 -5.96 17.81 -8.52
CA PHE A 170 -5.35 18.11 -9.81
C PHE A 170 -3.95 18.72 -9.67
N TRP A 171 -3.79 19.72 -8.81
CA TRP A 171 -2.50 20.36 -8.54
C TRP A 171 -1.46 19.34 -8.07
N ARG A 172 -1.79 18.48 -7.09
CA ARG A 172 -0.91 17.40 -6.63
C ARG A 172 -0.48 16.50 -7.79
N SER A 173 -1.44 16.00 -8.57
CA SER A 173 -1.17 15.09 -9.67
C SER A 173 -0.28 15.72 -10.74
N GLU A 174 -0.54 16.96 -11.12
CA GLU A 174 0.24 17.70 -12.12
C GLU A 174 1.67 17.97 -11.64
N THR A 175 1.80 18.48 -10.41
CA THR A 175 3.11 18.74 -9.79
C THR A 175 3.95 17.46 -9.76
N ASN A 176 3.37 16.35 -9.29
CA ASN A 176 4.06 15.06 -9.28
C ASN A 176 4.39 14.56 -10.68
N ARG A 177 3.48 14.68 -11.65
CA ARG A 177 3.72 14.23 -13.03
C ARG A 177 4.89 14.97 -13.66
N LEU A 178 4.92 16.30 -13.56
CA LEU A 178 6.00 17.11 -14.12
C LEU A 178 7.32 16.89 -13.38
N ALA A 179 7.28 16.79 -12.05
CA ALA A 179 8.45 16.51 -11.22
C ALA A 179 9.04 15.11 -11.46
N ASN A 180 8.32 14.20 -12.11
CA ASN A 180 8.77 12.83 -12.42
C ASN A 180 8.83 12.53 -13.92
N ALA A 181 8.67 13.53 -14.78
CA ALA A 181 8.68 13.33 -16.22
C ALA A 181 10.10 13.04 -16.72
N THR A 182 10.45 11.76 -16.85
CA THR A 182 11.80 11.34 -17.27
C THR A 182 11.91 10.94 -18.74
N THR A 183 10.82 11.04 -19.51
CA THR A 183 10.81 10.72 -20.94
C THR A 183 10.18 11.88 -21.72
N ARG A 184 10.59 12.05 -22.99
CA ARG A 184 10.07 13.12 -23.85
C ARG A 184 8.57 13.00 -24.15
N ASN A 185 8.01 11.81 -23.98
CA ASN A 185 6.58 11.58 -24.11
C ASN A 185 5.79 12.15 -22.92
N LEU A 186 6.45 12.33 -21.76
CA LEU A 186 5.83 12.87 -20.54
C LEU A 186 6.06 14.38 -20.41
N ALA A 187 7.19 14.92 -20.89
CA ALA A 187 7.46 16.37 -20.89
C ALA A 187 8.46 16.76 -21.98
N SER A 188 8.43 18.03 -22.39
CA SER A 188 9.39 18.60 -23.36
C SER A 188 10.83 18.60 -22.84
N SER A 189 11.02 18.70 -21.53
CA SER A 189 12.31 18.58 -20.84
C SER A 189 12.23 17.52 -19.75
N THR A 190 13.27 16.69 -19.64
CA THR A 190 13.36 15.63 -18.62
C THR A 190 14.27 15.99 -17.46
N LEU A 191 14.87 17.20 -17.46
CA LEU A 191 15.88 17.60 -16.47
C LEU A 191 15.36 17.53 -15.03
N LEU A 192 14.16 18.09 -14.79
CA LEU A 192 13.54 18.08 -13.47
C LEU A 192 13.19 16.65 -13.02
N GLY A 193 12.63 15.85 -13.93
CA GLY A 193 12.30 14.45 -13.67
C GLY A 193 13.52 13.60 -13.32
N THR A 194 14.62 13.75 -14.07
CA THR A 194 15.88 13.07 -13.81
C THR A 194 16.49 13.51 -12.48
N HIS A 195 16.48 14.82 -12.18
CA HIS A 195 16.96 15.35 -10.90
C HIS A 195 16.24 14.72 -9.71
N HIS A 196 14.90 14.73 -9.72
CA HIS A 196 14.12 14.15 -8.63
C HIS A 196 14.20 12.63 -8.56
N ARG A 197 14.37 11.91 -9.69
CA ARG A 197 14.70 10.48 -9.65
C ARG A 197 16.01 10.24 -8.90
N ASN A 198 17.09 10.92 -9.29
CA ASN A 198 18.39 10.76 -8.67
C ASN A 198 18.33 11.08 -7.17
N ARG A 199 17.57 12.11 -6.79
CA ARG A 199 17.37 12.46 -5.38
C ARG A 199 16.64 11.36 -4.61
N ARG A 200 15.59 10.75 -5.18
CA ARG A 200 14.93 9.59 -4.54
C ARG A 200 15.90 8.44 -4.35
N GLU A 201 16.68 8.10 -5.38
CA GLU A 201 17.64 7.00 -5.35
C GLU A 201 18.77 7.26 -4.34
N SER A 202 19.26 8.49 -4.22
CA SER A 202 20.34 8.87 -3.29
C SER A 202 19.99 8.71 -1.81
N ARG A 203 18.69 8.57 -1.47
CA ARG A 203 18.23 8.42 -0.08
C ARG A 203 17.94 6.97 0.31
N LEU A 204 17.97 6.05 -0.63
CA LEU A 204 17.54 4.67 -0.38
C LEU A 204 18.44 3.99 0.65
N ASP A 205 19.76 4.21 0.59
CA ASP A 205 20.71 3.62 1.55
C ASP A 205 20.39 4.06 2.98
N GLN A 206 20.20 5.37 3.20
CA GLN A 206 19.80 5.90 4.51
C GLN A 206 18.49 5.26 4.99
N PHE A 207 17.51 5.03 4.10
CA PHE A 207 16.24 4.43 4.51
C PHE A 207 16.40 2.94 4.87
N VAL A 208 17.28 2.21 4.18
CA VAL A 208 17.61 0.83 4.52
C VAL A 208 18.32 0.79 5.87
N ASP A 209 19.32 1.65 6.10
CA ASP A 209 20.04 1.77 7.37
C ASP A 209 19.10 2.10 8.53
N ASP A 210 18.23 3.10 8.36
CA ASP A 210 17.20 3.48 9.34
C ASP A 210 16.28 2.29 9.66
N THR A 211 15.92 1.50 8.65
CA THR A 211 15.02 0.35 8.81
C THR A 211 15.69 -0.78 9.59
N LEU A 212 16.92 -1.16 9.20
CA LEU A 212 17.66 -2.26 9.83
C LEU A 212 18.16 -1.91 11.24
N SER A 213 18.37 -0.63 11.52
CA SER A 213 18.75 -0.14 12.86
C SER A 213 17.57 0.11 13.79
N SER A 214 16.34 0.17 13.26
CA SER A 214 15.11 0.33 14.05
C SER A 214 14.93 -0.80 15.06
N GLU A 215 14.83 -0.47 16.35
CA GLU A 215 14.76 -1.47 17.43
C GLU A 215 13.65 -2.51 17.25
N PRO A 216 12.38 -2.16 16.98
CA PRO A 216 11.32 -3.15 16.73
C PRO A 216 11.64 -4.10 15.58
N ILE A 217 12.20 -3.59 14.48
CA ILE A 217 12.57 -4.42 13.32
C ILE A 217 13.74 -5.33 13.67
N LYS A 218 14.78 -4.78 14.30
CA LYS A 218 15.96 -5.52 14.72
C LYS A 218 15.61 -6.68 15.66
N TRP A 219 14.65 -6.53 16.56
CA TRP A 219 14.23 -7.63 17.44
C TRP A 219 13.49 -8.76 16.73
N LEU A 220 12.84 -8.46 15.60
CA LEU A 220 12.09 -9.41 14.78
C LEU A 220 12.98 -10.13 13.76
N LEU A 221 14.11 -9.52 13.37
CA LEU A 221 15.07 -10.11 12.45
C LEU A 221 15.85 -11.25 13.12
N ARG A 222 16.07 -12.35 12.38
CA ARG A 222 17.02 -13.38 12.80
C ARG A 222 18.45 -12.89 12.58
N GLU A 223 19.37 -13.45 13.36
CA GLU A 223 20.80 -13.18 13.20
C GLU A 223 21.29 -13.75 11.86
N PRO A 224 22.04 -12.97 11.06
CA PRO A 224 22.70 -13.48 9.87
C PRO A 224 23.73 -14.55 10.23
N SER A 225 23.84 -15.57 9.40
CA SER A 225 24.86 -16.62 9.47
C SER A 225 26.26 -16.13 9.10
N GLY A 226 26.37 -14.99 8.42
CA GLY A 226 27.63 -14.39 8.03
C GLY A 226 27.46 -13.10 7.23
N LYS A 227 28.58 -12.55 6.74
CA LYS A 227 28.61 -11.28 6.01
C LYS A 227 27.86 -11.33 4.69
N GLU A 228 27.94 -12.45 3.97
CA GLU A 228 27.22 -12.67 2.71
C GLU A 228 25.70 -12.51 2.89
N GLU A 229 25.13 -13.15 3.91
CA GLU A 229 23.70 -13.04 4.20
C GLU A 229 23.31 -11.63 4.70
N GLU A 230 24.19 -10.96 5.44
CA GLU A 230 23.97 -9.56 5.83
C GLU A 230 23.87 -8.65 4.59
N ASP A 231 24.74 -8.86 3.61
CA ASP A 231 24.77 -8.11 2.35
C ASP A 231 23.54 -8.43 1.49
N GLU A 232 23.16 -9.72 1.35
CA GLU A 232 21.93 -10.13 0.65
C GLU A 232 20.67 -9.52 1.26
N ARG A 233 20.59 -9.50 2.60
CA ARG A 233 19.48 -8.87 3.33
C ARG A 233 19.41 -7.38 3.03
N TYR A 234 20.56 -6.70 3.05
CA TYR A 234 20.63 -5.28 2.72
C TYR A 234 20.18 -5.01 1.27
N GLU A 235 20.70 -5.78 0.31
CA GLU A 235 20.37 -5.63 -1.12
C GLU A 235 18.89 -5.88 -1.41
N LEU A 236 18.29 -6.91 -0.79
CA LEU A 236 16.85 -7.18 -0.96
C LEU A 236 16.01 -6.03 -0.41
N LEU A 237 16.35 -5.49 0.77
CA LEU A 237 15.63 -4.36 1.35
C LEU A 237 15.83 -3.08 0.51
N GLN A 238 17.04 -2.83 0.00
CA GLN A 238 17.29 -1.72 -0.92
C GLN A 238 16.45 -1.85 -2.19
N CYS A 239 16.30 -3.06 -2.74
CA CYS A 239 15.44 -3.34 -3.89
C CYS A 239 13.96 -3.03 -3.58
N VAL A 240 13.45 -3.47 -2.42
CA VAL A 240 12.11 -3.14 -1.92
C VAL A 240 11.90 -1.63 -1.90
N TYR A 241 12.81 -0.90 -1.24
CA TYR A 241 12.73 0.55 -1.10
C TYR A 241 12.80 1.29 -2.44
N LYS A 242 13.63 0.81 -3.38
CA LYS A 242 13.74 1.36 -4.73
C LYS A 242 12.43 1.23 -5.51
N ILE A 243 11.85 0.04 -5.54
CA ILE A 243 10.58 -0.23 -6.25
C ILE A 243 9.45 0.57 -5.59
N ALA A 244 9.40 0.59 -4.26
CA ALA A 244 8.40 1.33 -3.50
C ALA A 244 8.48 2.85 -3.72
N ALA A 245 9.68 3.43 -3.71
CA ALA A 245 9.89 4.87 -3.96
C ALA A 245 9.47 5.27 -5.38
N GLN A 246 9.78 4.43 -6.37
CA GLN A 246 9.33 4.63 -7.74
C GLN A 246 7.80 4.53 -7.84
N LYS A 247 7.20 3.51 -7.22
CA LYS A 247 5.75 3.33 -7.25
C LYS A 247 5.01 4.45 -6.51
N GLY A 248 5.51 4.91 -5.38
CA GLY A 248 4.97 6.07 -4.66
C GLY A 248 4.97 7.33 -5.52
N ALA A 249 6.06 7.60 -6.26
CA ALA A 249 6.14 8.72 -7.19
C ALA A 249 5.12 8.61 -8.34
N GLU A 250 4.96 7.41 -8.92
CA GLU A 250 3.93 7.14 -9.94
C GLU A 250 2.51 7.36 -9.40
N MET A 251 2.23 6.87 -8.19
CA MET A 251 0.95 7.05 -7.49
C MET A 251 0.68 8.53 -7.18
N GLY A 252 1.73 9.31 -6.95
CA GLY A 252 1.67 10.77 -6.85
C GLY A 252 1.02 11.44 -8.06
N THR A 253 1.14 10.83 -9.25
CA THR A 253 0.61 11.38 -10.53
C THR A 253 -0.85 11.04 -10.78
N VAL A 254 -1.39 10.05 -10.06
CA VAL A 254 -2.76 9.55 -10.23
C VAL A 254 -3.75 10.66 -9.86
N ARG A 255 -4.76 10.93 -10.70
CA ARG A 255 -5.80 11.96 -10.42
C ARG A 255 -6.65 11.63 -9.20
N GLY A 256 -7.38 12.62 -8.69
CA GLY A 256 -8.25 12.41 -7.53
C GLY A 256 -7.46 12.38 -6.23
N HIS A 257 -8.20 12.39 -5.13
CA HIS A 257 -7.62 12.29 -3.81
C HIS A 257 -7.40 10.82 -3.46
N LEU A 258 -6.23 10.50 -2.92
CA LEU A 258 -5.92 9.17 -2.43
C LEU A 258 -6.12 9.16 -0.92
N ASP A 259 -7.06 8.36 -0.44
CA ASP A 259 -7.22 8.06 0.97
C ASP A 259 -6.63 6.69 1.27
N TYR A 260 -5.91 6.60 2.39
CA TYR A 260 -5.30 5.36 2.85
C TYR A 260 -6.10 4.79 4.00
N GLN A 261 -6.64 3.59 3.80
CA GLN A 261 -7.50 2.92 4.76
C GLN A 261 -6.69 2.12 5.79
N THR A 262 -6.38 2.77 6.90
CA THR A 262 -5.77 2.17 8.11
C THR A 262 -6.85 1.66 9.07
N LEU A 263 -6.47 1.07 10.22
CA LEU A 263 -7.43 0.61 11.24
C LEU A 263 -8.40 1.70 11.70
N ALA A 264 -7.98 2.97 11.69
CA ALA A 264 -8.83 4.08 12.12
C ALA A 264 -9.99 4.37 11.16
N THR A 265 -9.88 3.97 9.89
CA THR A 265 -10.81 4.35 8.82
C THR A 265 -11.49 3.16 8.16
N LEU A 266 -10.96 1.95 8.35
CA LEU A 266 -11.61 0.72 7.96
C LEU A 266 -12.80 0.40 8.89
N PRO A 267 -13.84 -0.28 8.38
CA PRO A 267 -14.81 -0.97 9.23
C PRO A 267 -14.11 -1.84 10.27
N LYS A 268 -14.69 -1.94 11.47
CA LYS A 268 -14.12 -2.76 12.56
C LYS A 268 -14.07 -4.26 12.23
N THR A 269 -14.87 -4.69 11.26
CA THR A 269 -15.07 -6.10 10.90
C THR A 269 -14.76 -6.33 9.42
N TYR A 270 -14.24 -7.52 9.12
CA TYR A 270 -14.00 -7.99 7.77
C TYR A 270 -15.33 -8.27 7.03
N THR A 271 -15.36 -8.04 5.73
CA THR A 271 -16.54 -8.33 4.89
C THR A 271 -16.10 -8.59 3.45
N THR A 272 -16.53 -9.71 2.90
CA THR A 272 -16.22 -10.15 1.53
C THR A 272 -17.11 -9.43 0.50
N GLY A 273 -18.30 -8.98 0.91
CA GLY A 273 -19.34 -8.39 0.05
C GLY A 273 -19.12 -6.94 -0.40
N ASP A 274 -18.19 -6.19 0.20
CA ASP A 274 -18.01 -4.74 -0.01
C ASP A 274 -17.06 -4.38 -1.18
N GLY A 275 -16.95 -5.28 -2.17
CA GLY A 275 -15.97 -5.17 -3.25
C GLY A 275 -14.55 -5.40 -2.75
N TRP A 276 -13.55 -5.18 -3.61
CA TRP A 276 -12.11 -5.38 -3.31
C TRP A 276 -11.56 -4.36 -2.28
N ARG A 277 -12.29 -4.08 -1.20
CA ARG A 277 -11.93 -3.14 -0.14
C ARG A 277 -10.94 -3.75 0.86
N MET A 278 -11.05 -5.05 1.10
CA MET A 278 -10.17 -5.79 2.01
C MET A 278 -9.79 -7.12 1.38
N LEU A 279 -8.59 -7.58 1.71
CA LEU A 279 -8.07 -8.89 1.39
C LEU A 279 -7.52 -9.49 2.68
N GLN A 280 -7.94 -10.70 3.03
CA GLN A 280 -7.40 -11.38 4.20
C GLN A 280 -5.94 -11.80 4.00
N HIS A 281 -5.18 -11.86 5.09
CA HIS A 281 -3.81 -12.38 5.09
C HIS A 281 -3.78 -13.83 4.62
N GLU A 282 -2.72 -14.26 3.93
CA GLU A 282 -2.55 -15.64 3.48
C GLU A 282 -2.46 -16.66 4.63
N TYR A 283 -2.05 -16.20 5.81
CA TYR A 283 -2.05 -16.97 7.07
C TYR A 283 -3.40 -17.00 7.78
N ASN A 284 -4.37 -16.17 7.39
CA ASN A 284 -5.75 -16.40 7.80
C ASN A 284 -6.29 -17.66 7.11
N PRO A 285 -7.19 -18.43 7.77
CA PRO A 285 -7.88 -19.53 7.12
C PRO A 285 -8.53 -19.07 5.81
N ARG A 286 -8.42 -19.89 4.76
CA ARG A 286 -9.07 -19.59 3.48
C ARG A 286 -10.56 -19.38 3.71
N ASN A 287 -11.02 -18.19 3.34
CA ASN A 287 -12.41 -17.80 3.50
C ASN A 287 -13.33 -18.49 2.48
N HIS A 288 -13.60 -19.78 2.69
CA HIS A 288 -14.59 -20.53 1.93
C HIS A 288 -15.99 -20.18 2.44
N GLY A 289 -16.80 -19.51 1.62
CA GLY A 289 -18.20 -19.24 1.99
C GLY A 289 -18.40 -18.15 3.04
N ASN A 290 -17.55 -17.12 3.06
CA ASN A 290 -17.69 -15.92 3.92
C ASN A 290 -17.57 -16.19 5.44
N ILE A 291 -16.90 -17.27 5.84
CA ILE A 291 -16.64 -17.65 7.25
C ILE A 291 -15.89 -16.55 8.03
N LEU A 292 -15.12 -15.69 7.36
CA LEU A 292 -14.43 -14.56 7.99
C LEU A 292 -15.31 -13.30 8.10
N ASP A 293 -16.48 -13.24 7.48
CA ASP A 293 -17.32 -12.04 7.50
C ASP A 293 -17.83 -11.75 8.92
N GLY A 294 -17.84 -10.47 9.28
CA GLY A 294 -18.24 -10.01 10.61
C GLY A 294 -17.15 -10.18 11.69
N ARG A 295 -16.05 -10.89 11.41
CA ARG A 295 -14.94 -11.03 12.36
C ARG A 295 -14.14 -9.74 12.45
N ARG A 296 -13.63 -9.43 13.64
CA ARG A 296 -12.88 -8.20 13.90
C ARG A 296 -11.54 -8.19 13.15
N ILE A 297 -11.18 -7.03 12.62
CA ILE A 297 -9.84 -6.77 12.05
C ILE A 297 -8.86 -6.46 13.17
N LEU A 298 -7.74 -7.18 13.20
CA LEU A 298 -6.71 -7.05 14.24
C LEU A 298 -5.47 -6.32 13.73
N ILE A 299 -5.04 -6.63 12.51
CA ILE A 299 -3.87 -6.02 11.87
C ILE A 299 -4.24 -5.62 10.44
N VAL A 300 -3.78 -4.46 10.01
CA VAL A 300 -3.74 -3.99 8.62
C VAL A 300 -2.27 -4.06 8.23
N VAL A 301 -1.89 -5.10 7.48
CA VAL A 301 -0.49 -5.32 7.05
C VAL A 301 -0.07 -4.22 6.09
N TYR A 302 -0.95 -3.87 5.14
CA TYR A 302 -0.84 -2.63 4.38
C TYR A 302 -2.22 -1.98 4.17
N PRO A 303 -2.31 -0.64 4.13
CA PRO A 303 -3.58 0.05 4.05
C PRO A 303 -4.23 -0.12 2.68
N GLY A 304 -5.55 -0.09 2.66
CA GLY A 304 -6.30 -0.02 1.41
C GLY A 304 -6.13 1.35 0.77
N ILE A 305 -6.24 1.43 -0.55
CA ILE A 305 -6.17 2.70 -1.27
C ILE A 305 -7.53 2.97 -1.89
N ILE A 306 -8.16 4.04 -1.40
CA ILE A 306 -9.35 4.61 -2.02
C ILE A 306 -8.92 5.80 -2.86
N ARG A 307 -9.53 5.91 -4.03
CA ARG A 307 -9.44 7.08 -4.90
C ARG A 307 -10.79 7.79 -4.92
N ARG A 308 -10.82 9.04 -4.47
CA ARG A 308 -11.99 9.90 -4.54
C ARG A 308 -11.87 10.89 -5.69
N TYR A 309 -12.86 10.89 -6.57
CA TYR A 309 -13.00 11.89 -7.61
C TYR A 309 -14.14 12.84 -7.25
N ILE A 310 -13.98 14.08 -7.68
CA ILE A 310 -15.10 15.00 -7.83
C ILE A 310 -15.36 15.07 -9.31
N LEU A 311 -16.50 14.55 -9.74
CA LEU A 311 -16.95 14.71 -11.12
C LEU A 311 -17.32 16.18 -11.35
N ALA A 312 -17.33 16.62 -12.61
CA ALA A 312 -17.66 18.00 -12.95
C ALA A 312 -19.05 18.46 -12.45
N ARG A 313 -19.94 17.52 -12.11
CA ARG A 313 -21.26 17.75 -11.51
C ARG A 313 -21.25 17.93 -9.98
N HIS A 314 -20.07 17.93 -9.35
CA HIS A 314 -19.88 17.86 -7.89
C HIS A 314 -20.31 16.52 -7.26
N ASP A 315 -20.55 15.50 -8.08
CA ASP A 315 -20.78 14.14 -7.58
C ASP A 315 -19.45 13.52 -7.13
N HIS A 316 -19.46 12.89 -5.95
CA HIS A 316 -18.31 12.17 -5.43
C HIS A 316 -18.33 10.72 -5.92
N LEU A 317 -17.30 10.32 -6.67
CA LEU A 317 -17.06 8.92 -7.01
C LEU A 317 -15.97 8.37 -6.11
N THR A 318 -16.26 7.29 -5.40
CA THR A 318 -15.30 6.54 -4.60
C THR A 318 -14.94 5.26 -5.33
N GLU A 319 -13.66 5.09 -5.64
CA GLU A 319 -13.12 3.88 -6.26
C GLU A 319 -12.17 3.19 -5.28
N PHE A 320 -12.40 1.91 -5.00
CA PHE A 320 -11.46 1.07 -4.25
C PHE A 320 -10.38 0.60 -5.22
N SER A 321 -9.22 1.25 -5.17
CA SER A 321 -8.11 1.00 -6.10
C SER A 321 -7.21 -0.14 -5.63
N LEU A 322 -7.04 -0.30 -4.32
CA LEU A 322 -6.29 -1.41 -3.72
C LEU A 322 -6.99 -1.86 -2.42
N PRO A 323 -7.24 -3.16 -2.20
CA PRO A 323 -7.76 -3.64 -0.93
C PRO A 323 -6.77 -3.39 0.21
N ALA A 324 -7.27 -3.14 1.41
CA ALA A 324 -6.47 -3.26 2.62
C ALA A 324 -6.13 -4.73 2.85
N TYR A 325 -4.87 -5.04 3.14
CA TYR A 325 -4.47 -6.42 3.45
C TYR A 325 -4.47 -6.61 4.96
N VAL A 326 -5.29 -7.54 5.44
CA VAL A 326 -5.69 -7.55 6.86
C VAL A 326 -5.61 -8.92 7.50
N VAL A 327 -5.19 -8.93 8.76
CA VAL A 327 -5.33 -10.08 9.66
C VAL A 327 -6.63 -9.96 10.43
N VAL A 328 -7.41 -11.04 10.38
CA VAL A 328 -8.73 -11.13 10.99
C VAL A 328 -8.72 -12.06 12.20
N GLN A 329 -9.54 -11.77 13.19
CA GLN A 329 -9.72 -12.58 14.40
C GLN A 329 -10.08 -14.04 14.07
N LYS A 330 -9.60 -14.97 14.90
CA LYS A 330 -9.98 -16.39 14.85
C LYS A 330 -11.47 -16.61 15.11
N GLY A 331 -12.01 -17.68 14.56
CA GLY A 331 -13.42 -18.05 14.70
C GLY A 331 -13.69 -18.80 15.99
N PRO A 332 -14.96 -18.95 16.39
CA PRO A 332 -15.34 -19.82 17.50
C PRO A 332 -14.97 -21.30 17.25
N GLU A 333 -14.91 -21.71 15.98
CA GLU A 333 -14.56 -23.07 15.54
C GLU A 333 -13.04 -23.37 15.63
N GLU A 334 -12.19 -22.36 15.81
CA GLU A 334 -10.73 -22.51 15.93
C GLU A 334 -10.25 -22.64 17.39
N ASN A 335 -11.17 -22.88 18.34
CA ASN A 335 -10.82 -23.15 19.74
C ASN A 335 -10.53 -24.63 20.03
N GLU A 336 -10.78 -25.51 19.06
CA GLU A 336 -10.37 -26.90 19.14
C GLU A 336 -9.03 -27.04 18.43
N ASP A 337 -7.95 -26.96 19.21
CA ASP A 337 -6.67 -27.50 18.76
C ASP A 337 -6.91 -28.87 18.16
N GLN A 338 -6.34 -29.06 16.98
CA GLN A 338 -6.06 -30.36 16.39
C GLN A 338 -5.35 -31.22 17.43
N LYS A 339 -6.11 -31.90 18.28
CA LYS A 339 -5.66 -33.14 18.90
C LYS A 339 -5.34 -34.05 17.73
N GLY A 340 -4.05 -34.16 17.42
CA GLY A 340 -3.54 -35.18 16.52
C GLY A 340 -4.14 -36.54 16.93
N PRO A 341 -4.34 -37.47 15.99
CA PRO A 341 -4.95 -38.74 16.31
C PRO A 341 -4.12 -39.40 17.40
N GLU A 342 -4.71 -39.52 18.60
CA GLU A 342 -4.19 -40.39 19.65
C GLU A 342 -3.96 -41.76 19.02
N GLY A 343 -2.74 -42.26 19.15
CA GLY A 343 -2.35 -43.53 18.58
C GLY A 343 -3.33 -44.62 19.03
N ASN A 344 -3.96 -45.27 18.06
CA ASN A 344 -4.48 -46.61 18.28
C ASN A 344 -3.26 -47.53 18.45
N GLU A 345 -2.75 -47.61 19.68
CA GLU A 345 -2.32 -48.90 20.20
C GLU A 345 -3.55 -49.80 20.20
N ASP A 346 -3.65 -50.72 19.25
CA ASP A 346 -4.35 -51.97 19.53
C ASP A 346 -3.59 -53.15 18.92
N LYS A 347 -3.15 -53.97 19.88
CA LYS A 347 -2.63 -55.33 19.78
C LYS A 347 -3.49 -56.19 18.84
N LEU A 348 -2.83 -56.86 17.90
CA LEU A 348 -2.80 -58.32 17.78
C LEU A 348 -1.76 -58.79 16.76
#